data_AF-A0A3D5YDL1-F1
#
_entry.id   AF-A0A3D5YDL1-F1
#
_cell.length_a   1.000
_cell.length_b   1.000
_cell.length_c   1.000
_cell.angle_alpha   90.00
_cell.angle_beta   90.00
_cell.angle_gamma   90.00
#
_symmetry.space_group_name_H-M   'P 1'
#
loop_
_entity.id
_entity.type
_entity.pdbx_description
1 polymer ?
#
loop_
_entity_poly.entity_id
_entity_poly.type
_entity_poly.pdbx_seq_one_letter_code
_entity_poly.pdbx_strand_id
1 'polypeptide(L)'
;MAILIKKIGGREYAYLAYRQGKKVVHKYLGPASNPQVMQKMRETAEGKEVPDKFLSLFWDTAPSSIDLKTNSRYVIERVLEIGGLDAVQWLQRIYPTKIIIEICNTSRKISHKSKNFWRIWFGYTY
;
A
#
# COMPACT_ATOMS: atom_id res chain seq x y z
N MET A 1 -3.30 -4.15 7.99
CA MET A 1 -4.19 -3.45 8.93
C MET A 1 -5.34 -2.87 8.14
N ALA A 2 -6.55 -2.83 8.68
CA ALA A 2 -7.73 -2.23 8.05
C ALA A 2 -8.55 -1.49 9.11
N ILE A 3 -9.30 -0.46 8.72
CA ILE A 3 -10.25 0.20 9.62
C ILE A 3 -11.65 -0.36 9.35
N LEU A 4 -12.33 -0.80 10.40
CA LEU A 4 -13.69 -1.32 10.40
C LEU A 4 -14.65 -0.33 11.05
N ILE A 5 -15.86 -0.21 10.50
CA ILE A 5 -16.95 0.59 11.08
C ILE A 5 -17.97 -0.37 11.68
N LYS A 6 -18.39 -0.09 12.91
CA LYS A 6 -19.53 -0.76 13.54
C LYS A 6 -20.60 0.25 13.91
N LYS A 7 -21.84 -0.03 13.55
CA LYS A 7 -23.01 0.74 13.95
C LYS A 7 -23.64 0.10 15.19
N ILE A 8 -23.70 0.84 16.29
CA ILE A 8 -24.27 0.38 17.57
C ILE A 8 -25.15 1.51 18.10
N GLY A 9 -26.45 1.24 18.29
CA GLY A 9 -27.38 2.23 18.86
C GLY A 9 -27.48 3.54 18.08
N GLY A 10 -27.39 3.48 16.74
CA GLY A 10 -27.47 4.66 15.87
C GLY A 10 -26.18 5.47 15.73
N ARG A 11 -25.11 5.11 16.47
CA ARG A 11 -23.78 5.73 16.36
C ARG A 11 -22.79 4.80 15.66
N GLU A 12 -21.85 5.39 14.93
CA GLU A 12 -20.82 4.66 14.20
C GLU A 12 -19.47 4.76 14.92
N TYR A 13 -18.78 3.64 15.01
CA TYR A 13 -17.54 3.49 15.75
C TYR A 13 -16.47 2.83 14.89
N ALA A 14 -15.27 3.40 14.90
CA ALA A 14 -14.13 2.93 14.14
C ALA A 14 -13.24 2.01 14.97
N TYR A 15 -12.78 0.92 14.35
CA TYR A 15 -11.85 -0.04 14.94
C TYR A 15 -10.71 -0.33 13.97
N LEU A 16 -9.47 -0.35 14.45
CA LEU A 16 -8.32 -0.87 13.72
C LEU A 16 -8.30 -2.39 13.84
N ALA A 17 -8.48 -3.08 12.72
CA ALA A 17 -8.33 -4.52 12.60
C ALA A 17 -6.94 -4.91 12.11
N TYR A 18 -6.27 -5.79 12.86
CA TYR A 18 -5.00 -6.36 12.47
C TYR A 18 -4.85 -7.79 12.97
N ARG A 19 -4.02 -8.58 12.26
CA ARG A 19 -3.66 -9.93 12.71
C ARG A 19 -2.50 -9.84 13.69
N GLN A 20 -2.64 -10.52 14.82
CA GLN A 20 -1.57 -10.80 15.78
C GLN A 20 -1.50 -12.31 15.97
N GLY A 21 -0.56 -12.96 15.29
CA GLY A 21 -0.49 -14.42 15.20
C GLY A 21 -1.76 -15.01 14.58
N LYS A 22 -2.40 -15.97 15.27
CA LYS A 22 -3.65 -16.62 14.84
C LYS A 22 -4.93 -15.82 15.16
N LYS A 23 -4.84 -14.71 15.89
CA LYS A 23 -6.00 -13.91 16.32
C LYS A 23 -6.13 -12.61 15.52
N VAL A 24 -7.36 -12.20 15.24
CA VAL A 24 -7.68 -10.87 14.70
C VAL A 24 -8.04 -9.96 15.87
N VAL A 25 -7.30 -8.87 16.02
CA VAL A 25 -7.50 -7.89 17.09
C VAL A 25 -8.25 -6.69 16.50
N HIS A 26 -9.27 -6.21 17.21
CA HIS A 26 -10.00 -4.97 16.91
C HIS A 26 -9.69 -3.93 17.97
N LYS A 27 -8.84 -2.96 17.65
CA LYS A 27 -8.49 -1.85 18.56
C LYS A 27 -9.41 -0.66 18.30
N TYR A 28 -10.17 -0.22 19.30
CA TYR A 28 -11.05 0.94 19.17
C TYR A 28 -10.25 2.21 18.84
N LEU A 29 -10.71 2.96 17.85
CA LEU A 29 -10.09 4.21 17.40
C LEU A 29 -10.90 5.45 17.80
N GLY A 30 -12.21 5.31 18.03
CA GLY A 30 -13.10 6.41 18.37
C GLY A 30 -14.43 6.37 17.60
N PRO A 31 -15.34 7.33 17.86
CA PRO A 31 -16.52 7.54 17.03
C PRO A 31 -16.12 7.91 15.61
N ALA A 32 -16.84 7.41 14.61
CA ALA A 32 -16.59 7.71 13.21
C ALA A 32 -16.78 9.20 12.87
N SER A 33 -17.52 9.95 13.69
CA SER A 33 -17.70 11.41 13.56
C SER A 33 -16.48 12.22 14.02
N ASN A 34 -15.48 11.62 14.69
CA ASN A 34 -14.30 12.34 15.13
C ASN A 34 -13.40 12.71 13.92
N PRO A 35 -13.00 14.00 13.75
CA PRO A 35 -12.15 14.44 12.65
C PRO A 35 -10.83 13.66 12.51
N GLN A 36 -10.20 13.27 13.62
CA GLN A 36 -8.94 12.51 13.60
C GLN A 36 -9.15 11.08 13.11
N VAL A 37 -10.30 10.48 13.45
CA VAL A 37 -10.68 9.15 12.97
C VAL A 37 -11.03 9.19 11.50
N MET A 38 -11.77 10.22 11.06
CA MET A 38 -12.08 10.49 9.66
C MET A 38 -10.81 10.70 8.83
N GLN A 39 -9.86 11.47 9.32
CA GLN A 39 -8.57 11.69 8.67
C GLN A 39 -7.80 10.37 8.53
N LYS A 40 -7.69 9.60 9.61
CA LYS A 40 -7.02 8.29 9.60
C LYS A 40 -7.73 7.27 8.70
N MET A 41 -9.05 7.36 8.59
CA MET A 41 -9.86 6.58 7.64
C MET A 41 -9.58 6.98 6.20
N ARG A 42 -9.52 8.28 5.90
CA ARG A 42 -9.13 8.79 4.57
C ARG A 42 -7.74 8.34 4.20
N GLU A 43 -6.76 8.48 5.07
CA GLU A 43 -5.38 8.01 4.84
C GLU A 43 -5.31 6.49 4.60
N THR A 44 -6.14 5.71 5.29
CA THR A 44 -6.23 4.25 5.08
C THR A 44 -6.98 3.91 3.77
N ALA A 45 -7.92 4.77 3.35
CA ALA A 45 -8.70 4.60 2.12
C ALA A 45 -7.95 5.11 0.88
N GLU A 46 -7.10 6.12 1.00
CA GLU A 46 -6.20 6.65 -0.04
C GLU A 46 -5.18 5.60 -0.49
N GLY A 47 -4.95 4.56 0.32
CA GLY A 47 -4.17 3.37 -0.07
C GLY A 47 -4.94 2.34 -0.92
N LYS A 48 -6.14 2.66 -1.44
CA LYS A 48 -6.93 1.73 -2.27
C LYS A 48 -6.76 1.93 -3.77
N GLU A 49 -6.38 3.12 -4.22
CA GLU A 49 -6.29 3.46 -5.63
C GLU A 49 -4.93 4.07 -5.97
N VAL A 50 -4.56 4.02 -7.25
CA VAL A 50 -3.35 4.67 -7.76
C VAL A 50 -3.61 6.18 -7.86
N PRO A 51 -2.81 7.04 -7.20
CA PRO A 51 -2.93 8.48 -7.34
C PRO A 51 -2.76 8.96 -8.79
N ASP A 52 -3.50 10.00 -9.18
CA ASP A 52 -3.51 10.56 -10.55
C ASP A 52 -2.11 10.80 -11.13
N LYS A 53 -1.21 11.35 -10.31
CA LYS A 53 0.17 11.64 -10.71
C LYS A 53 1.01 10.41 -11.09
N PHE A 54 0.57 9.21 -10.70
CA PHE A 54 1.25 7.94 -11.00
C PHE A 54 0.53 7.11 -12.06
N LEU A 55 -0.62 7.57 -12.57
CA LEU A 55 -1.36 6.83 -13.60
C LEU A 55 -0.55 6.61 -14.88
N SER A 56 0.37 7.53 -15.21
CA SER A 56 1.27 7.41 -16.36
C SER A 56 2.20 6.20 -16.29
N LEU A 57 2.48 5.66 -15.09
CA LEU A 57 3.25 4.43 -14.91
C LEU A 57 2.49 3.19 -15.43
N PHE A 58 1.17 3.28 -15.55
CA PHE A 58 0.26 2.18 -15.88
C PHE A 58 -0.45 2.40 -17.21
N TRP A 59 0.23 2.99 -18.19
CA TRP A 59 -0.32 3.30 -19.52
C TRP A 59 -0.91 2.09 -20.26
N ASP A 60 -0.51 0.87 -19.90
CA ASP A 60 -0.96 -0.39 -20.49
C ASP A 60 -2.19 -1.00 -19.79
N THR A 61 -2.74 -0.35 -18.77
CA THR A 61 -3.83 -0.90 -17.95
C THR A 61 -4.80 0.19 -17.51
N ALA A 62 -6.10 -0.06 -17.61
CA ALA A 62 -7.10 0.89 -17.13
C ALA A 62 -6.95 1.07 -15.61
N PRO A 63 -6.87 2.32 -15.08
CA PRO A 63 -6.67 2.56 -13.65
C PRO A 63 -7.68 1.85 -12.75
N SER A 64 -8.94 1.82 -13.18
CA SER A 64 -10.06 1.15 -12.48
C SER A 64 -9.92 -0.38 -12.35
N SER A 65 -9.03 -0.99 -13.14
CA SER A 65 -8.74 -2.43 -13.08
C SER A 65 -7.55 -2.78 -12.16
N ILE A 66 -6.85 -1.77 -11.63
CA ILE A 66 -5.70 -1.96 -10.76
C ILE A 66 -6.17 -2.05 -9.30
N ASP A 67 -6.34 -3.29 -8.82
CA ASP A 67 -6.51 -3.54 -7.39
C ASP A 67 -5.13 -3.61 -6.72
N LEU A 68 -4.82 -2.64 -5.84
CA LEU A 68 -3.53 -2.56 -5.18
C LEU A 68 -3.20 -3.77 -4.29
N LYS A 69 -4.19 -4.55 -3.86
CA LYS A 69 -3.95 -5.74 -3.03
C LYS A 69 -3.64 -6.95 -3.90
N THR A 70 -4.46 -7.24 -4.89
CA THR A 70 -4.29 -8.41 -5.77
C THR A 70 -3.20 -8.21 -6.80
N ASN A 71 -2.99 -6.97 -7.26
CA ASN A 71 -2.04 -6.63 -8.32
C ASN A 71 -0.73 -6.06 -7.75
N SER A 72 -0.46 -6.29 -6.47
CA SER A 72 0.73 -5.78 -5.75
C SER A 72 2.04 -6.01 -6.50
N ARG A 73 2.22 -7.21 -7.09
CA ARG A 73 3.41 -7.52 -7.90
C ARG A 73 3.56 -6.61 -9.11
N TYR A 74 2.50 -6.44 -9.89
CA TYR A 74 2.52 -5.58 -11.08
C TYR A 74 2.82 -4.13 -10.71
N VAL A 75 2.17 -3.62 -9.65
CA VAL A 75 2.36 -2.24 -9.16
C VAL A 75 3.80 -2.01 -8.71
N ILE A 76 4.34 -2.91 -7.89
CA ILE A 76 5.73 -2.83 -7.41
C ILE A 76 6.72 -2.92 -8.58
N GLU A 77 6.52 -3.85 -9.52
CA GLU A 77 7.36 -3.98 -10.71
C GLU A 77 7.37 -2.69 -11.53
N ARG A 78 6.22 -2.03 -11.69
CA ARG A 78 6.11 -0.80 -12.48
C ARG A 78 6.78 0.39 -11.84
N VAL A 79 6.54 0.58 -10.54
CA VAL A 79 7.17 1.67 -9.79
C VAL A 79 8.69 1.49 -9.72
N LEU A 80 9.18 0.27 -9.49
CA LEU A 80 10.63 0.03 -9.40
C LEU A 80 11.35 0.09 -10.75
N GLU A 81 10.67 -0.18 -11.87
CA GLU A 81 11.34 -0.15 -13.17
C GLU A 81 11.35 1.24 -13.81
N ILE A 82 10.26 1.98 -13.73
CA ILE A 82 10.10 3.26 -14.44
C ILE A 82 9.60 4.41 -13.55
N GLY A 83 9.36 4.18 -12.27
CA GLY A 83 8.91 5.19 -11.32
C GLY A 83 10.02 6.04 -10.70
N GLY A 84 9.64 7.18 -10.15
CA GLY A 84 10.51 8.06 -9.38
C GLY A 84 10.54 7.72 -7.87
N LEU A 85 11.38 8.44 -7.12
CA LEU A 85 11.50 8.27 -5.68
C LEU A 85 10.20 8.57 -4.93
N ASP A 86 9.40 9.53 -5.41
CA ASP A 86 8.10 9.86 -4.84
C ASP A 86 7.07 8.74 -5.04
N ALA A 87 7.13 8.04 -6.17
CA ALA A 87 6.35 6.82 -6.42
C ALA A 87 6.78 5.69 -5.47
N VAL A 88 8.06 5.56 -5.16
CA VAL A 88 8.53 4.58 -4.16
C VAL A 88 8.08 4.95 -2.74
N GLN A 89 8.09 6.23 -2.37
CA GLN A 89 7.55 6.67 -1.08
C GLN A 89 6.07 6.34 -0.95
N TRP A 90 5.30 6.52 -2.03
CA TRP A 90 3.91 6.07 -2.09
C TRP A 90 3.79 4.55 -1.96
N LEU A 91 4.61 3.79 -2.69
CA LEU A 91 4.66 2.34 -2.63
C LEU A 91 4.92 1.83 -1.20
N GLN A 92 5.81 2.47 -0.45
CA GLN A 92 6.15 2.14 0.95
C GLN A 92 5.03 2.46 1.96
N ARG A 93 4.07 3.33 1.61
CA ARG A 93 2.87 3.57 2.44
C ARG A 93 1.85 2.44 2.29
N ILE A 94 1.85 1.76 1.15
CA ILE A 94 0.88 0.70 0.83
C ILE A 94 1.44 -0.68 1.16
N TYR A 95 2.69 -0.95 0.80
CA TYR A 95 3.31 -2.27 0.93
C TYR A 95 4.42 -2.25 1.97
N PRO A 96 4.52 -3.31 2.81
CA PRO A 96 5.70 -3.51 3.64
C PRO A 96 6.96 -3.55 2.77
N THR A 97 8.01 -2.83 3.17
CA THR A 97 9.30 -2.77 2.47
C THR A 97 9.87 -4.17 2.17
N LYS A 98 9.64 -5.15 3.04
CA LYS A 98 10.04 -6.55 2.82
C LYS A 98 9.46 -7.14 1.53
N ILE A 99 8.18 -6.89 1.24
CA ILE A 99 7.52 -7.39 0.01
C ILE A 99 8.09 -6.67 -1.21
N ILE A 100 8.36 -5.37 -1.11
CA ILE A 100 8.97 -4.58 -2.18
C ILE A 100 10.35 -5.17 -2.55
N ILE A 101 11.18 -5.44 -1.54
CA ILE A 101 12.51 -6.06 -1.72
C ILE A 101 12.40 -7.47 -2.33
N GLU A 102 11.49 -8.30 -1.83
CA GLU A 102 11.27 -9.65 -2.35
C GLU A 102 10.90 -9.63 -3.85
N ILE A 103 10.00 -8.74 -4.25
CA ILE A 103 9.60 -8.60 -5.65
C ILE A 103 10.72 -7.99 -6.49
N CYS A 104 11.45 -7.00 -5.96
CA CYS A 104 12.65 -6.45 -6.60
C CYS A 104 13.64 -7.55 -6.98
N ASN A 105 13.93 -8.47 -6.05
CA ASN A 105 14.89 -9.55 -6.28
C ASN A 105 14.34 -10.62 -7.23
N THR A 106 13.10 -11.07 -7.04
CA THR A 106 12.52 -12.20 -7.76
C THR A 106 11.96 -11.84 -9.14
N SER A 107 11.64 -10.57 -9.41
CA SER A 107 11.02 -10.18 -10.68
C SER A 107 11.98 -10.32 -11.87
N ARG A 108 11.48 -10.86 -12.98
CA ARG A 108 12.17 -10.85 -14.28
C ARG A 108 11.89 -9.60 -15.10
N LYS A 109 10.92 -8.76 -14.68
CA LYS A 109 10.52 -7.54 -15.38
C LYS A 109 11.30 -6.31 -14.93
N ILE A 110 11.95 -6.38 -13.77
CA ILE A 110 12.82 -5.32 -13.27
C ILE A 110 14.23 -5.60 -13.79
N SER A 111 14.83 -4.63 -14.47
CA SER A 111 16.15 -4.77 -15.06
C SER A 111 17.24 -4.90 -13.97
N HIS A 112 18.36 -5.52 -14.32
CA HIS A 112 19.50 -5.67 -13.41
C HIS A 112 20.02 -4.32 -12.92
N LYS A 113 19.97 -3.29 -13.77
CA LYS A 113 20.32 -1.91 -13.42
C LYS A 113 19.42 -1.38 -12.30
N SER A 114 18.10 -1.46 -12.47
CA SER A 114 17.13 -1.04 -11.46
C SER A 114 17.30 -1.82 -10.16
N LYS A 115 17.45 -3.15 -10.23
CA LYS A 115 17.69 -3.98 -9.03
C LYS A 115 18.94 -3.54 -8.26
N ASN A 116 20.04 -3.27 -8.96
CA ASN A 116 21.28 -2.81 -8.33
C ASN A 116 21.08 -1.46 -7.62
N PHE A 117 20.39 -0.52 -8.26
CA PHE A 117 20.06 0.77 -7.66
C PHE A 117 19.22 0.59 -6.39
N TRP A 118 18.11 -0.15 -6.48
CA TRP A 118 17.20 -0.35 -5.34
C TRP A 118 17.83 -1.15 -4.21
N ARG A 119 18.75 -2.08 -4.51
CA ARG A 119 19.53 -2.79 -3.49
C ARG A 119 20.35 -1.83 -2.64
N ILE A 120 21.02 -0.86 -3.28
CA ILE A 120 21.79 0.18 -2.58
C ILE A 120 20.84 1.09 -1.79
N TRP A 121 19.75 1.54 -2.42
CA TRP A 121 18.76 2.41 -1.79
C TRP A 121 18.13 1.81 -0.53
N PHE A 122 17.74 0.54 -0.58
CA PHE A 122 17.12 -0.17 0.53
C PHE A 122 18.14 -0.79 1.51
N GLY A 123 19.43 -0.80 1.17
CA GLY A 123 20.50 -1.25 2.06
C GLY A 123 20.45 -2.74 2.42
N TYR A 124 20.20 -3.63 1.46
CA TYR A 124 20.19 -5.08 1.71
C TYR A 124 21.19 -5.84 0.84
N THR A 125 21.67 -6.98 1.35
CA THR A 125 22.52 -7.96 0.64
C THR A 125 21.76 -9.26 0.38
N TYR A 126 22.27 -10.08 -0.55
CA TYR A 126 21.65 -11.36 -0.96
C TYR A 126 21.48 -12.35 0.17
#